data_AF-A0A941F7I5-F1
#
_entry.id   AF-A0A941F7I5-F1
#
_cell.length_a   1.000
_cell.length_b   1.000
_cell.length_c   1.000
_cell.angle_alpha   90.00
_cell.angle_beta   90.00
_cell.angle_gamma   90.00
#
_symmetry.space_group_name_H-M   'P 1'
#
loop_
_entity.id
_entity.type
_entity.pdbx_description
1 polymer ?
#
loop_
_entity_poly.entity_id
_entity_poly.type
_entity_poly.pdbx_seq_one_letter_code
_entity_poly.pdbx_strand_id
1 'polypeptide(L)'
;MKWRMNKIPEFMLSKEEVDELKNISVRDVINGRLFTRSLVAKQLPFALFLAFFAFLYIGNHYRMEEQMREVARLNGELKSLRYEAITTSSELMFMSKQSEVLKKIRAKNLELEELTEPPRRLKVKK
;
A
#
# COMPACT_ATOMS: atom_id res chain seq x y z
N MET A 1 -30.74 -6.04 33.50
CA MET A 1 -30.02 -7.17 32.88
C MET A 1 -28.59 -7.22 33.44
N LYS A 2 -28.32 -8.08 34.42
CA LYS A 2 -26.96 -8.28 34.98
C LYS A 2 -26.37 -9.53 34.34
N TRP A 3 -25.44 -9.34 33.39
CA TRP A 3 -24.68 -10.45 32.81
C TRP A 3 -23.70 -11.00 33.86
N ARG A 4 -23.86 -12.29 34.18
CA ARG A 4 -22.98 -13.03 35.09
C ARG A 4 -21.71 -13.44 34.34
N MET A 5 -20.66 -12.63 34.43
CA MET A 5 -19.30 -13.02 34.02
C MET A 5 -18.61 -13.83 35.12
N ASN A 6 -19.22 -14.94 35.56
CA ASN A 6 -18.59 -15.80 36.55
C ASN A 6 -18.74 -17.26 36.14
N LYS A 7 -17.78 -17.69 35.31
CA LYS A 7 -17.21 -19.05 35.24
C LYS A 7 -16.26 -19.05 34.04
N ILE A 8 -15.00 -18.74 34.32
CA ILE A 8 -13.90 -19.20 33.47
C ILE A 8 -14.08 -20.74 33.42
N PRO A 9 -14.05 -21.40 32.25
CA PRO A 9 -14.29 -22.83 32.17
C PRO A 9 -13.21 -23.57 32.99
N GLU A 10 -13.62 -24.16 34.11
CA GLU A 10 -12.81 -25.05 34.99
C GLU A 10 -12.24 -26.29 34.27
N PHE A 11 -12.48 -26.43 32.96
CA PHE A 11 -12.08 -27.59 32.15
C PHE A 11 -10.60 -27.56 31.71
N MET A 12 -9.94 -26.40 31.72
CA MET A 12 -8.61 -26.25 31.11
C MET A 12 -7.44 -26.21 32.11
N LEU A 13 -7.68 -25.90 33.38
CA LEU A 13 -6.64 -25.72 34.41
C LEU A 13 -7.12 -26.27 35.75
N SER A 14 -6.32 -27.11 36.40
CA SER A 14 -6.63 -27.61 37.75
C SER A 14 -6.62 -26.45 38.76
N LYS A 15 -7.33 -26.60 39.89
CA LYS A 15 -7.33 -25.58 40.95
C LYS A 15 -5.93 -25.30 41.49
N GLU A 16 -5.07 -26.32 41.57
CA GLU A 16 -3.66 -26.14 41.93
C GLU A 16 -2.91 -25.26 40.90
N GLU A 17 -3.24 -25.39 39.62
CA GLU A 17 -2.57 -24.67 38.54
C GLU A 17 -2.97 -23.18 38.52
N VAL A 18 -4.24 -22.88 38.84
CA VAL A 18 -4.74 -21.51 38.97
C VAL A 18 -4.12 -20.79 40.17
N ASP A 19 -3.93 -21.49 41.29
CA ASP A 19 -3.28 -20.92 42.48
C ASP A 19 -1.78 -20.70 42.24
N GLU A 20 -1.10 -21.57 41.48
CA GLU A 20 0.28 -21.32 41.03
C GLU A 20 0.39 -20.06 40.17
N LEU A 21 -0.56 -19.79 39.28
CA LEU A 21 -0.60 -18.59 38.44
C LEU A 21 -0.87 -17.32 39.24
N LYS A 22 -1.76 -17.38 40.23
CA LYS A 22 -2.10 -16.24 41.11
C LYS A 22 -0.92 -15.81 41.99
N ASN A 23 -0.02 -16.75 42.30
CA ASN A 23 1.19 -16.52 43.10
C ASN A 23 2.39 -16.03 42.26
N ILE A 24 2.19 -15.55 41.03
CA ILE A 24 3.25 -14.99 40.19
C ILE A 24 3.47 -13.52 40.57
N SER A 25 4.64 -13.22 41.17
CA SER A 25 5.09 -11.87 41.48
C SER A 25 6.12 -11.38 40.46
N VAL A 26 6.13 -10.07 40.17
CA VAL A 26 7.11 -9.41 39.27
C VAL A 26 8.56 -9.69 39.71
N ARG A 27 8.80 -9.80 41.02
CA ARG A 27 10.11 -10.13 41.58
C ARG A 27 10.55 -11.56 41.25
N ASP A 28 9.60 -12.50 41.13
CA ASP A 28 9.89 -13.88 40.75
C ASP A 28 10.17 -14.03 39.26
N VAL A 29 9.61 -13.14 38.44
CA VAL A 29 9.91 -13.02 37.01
C VAL A 29 11.36 -12.62 36.80
N ILE A 30 11.80 -11.57 37.50
CA ILE A 30 13.17 -11.03 37.38
C ILE A 30 14.20 -12.00 37.95
N ASN A 31 13.88 -12.70 39.03
CA ASN A 31 14.78 -13.68 39.66
C ASN A 31 14.82 -15.04 38.95
N GLY A 32 14.07 -15.24 37.86
CA GLY A 32 14.06 -16.49 37.10
C GLY A 32 13.33 -17.66 37.76
N ARG A 33 12.67 -17.45 38.91
CA ARG A 33 11.89 -18.47 39.62
C ARG A 33 10.62 -18.89 38.88
N LEU A 34 10.28 -18.23 37.78
CA LEU A 34 9.23 -18.65 36.86
C LEU A 34 9.58 -19.94 36.11
N PHE A 35 10.84 -20.12 35.70
CA PHE A 35 11.23 -21.26 34.86
C PHE A 35 11.20 -22.59 35.62
N THR A 36 11.29 -22.55 36.95
CA THR A 36 11.22 -23.73 37.83
C THR A 36 9.78 -24.18 38.10
N ARG A 37 8.76 -23.37 37.77
CA ARG A 37 7.36 -23.72 38.02
C ARG A 37 6.86 -24.74 36.99
N SER A 38 6.16 -25.76 37.48
CA SER A 38 5.74 -26.93 36.69
C SER A 38 4.88 -26.55 35.48
N LEU A 39 4.05 -25.51 35.60
CA LEU A 39 3.20 -25.00 34.53
C LEU A 39 3.96 -24.28 33.42
N VAL A 40 4.91 -23.43 33.82
CA VAL A 40 5.71 -22.64 32.87
C VAL A 40 6.62 -23.57 32.07
N ALA A 41 7.20 -24.57 32.73
CA ALA A 41 8.00 -25.61 32.07
C ALA A 41 7.18 -26.41 31.03
N LYS A 42 5.92 -26.76 31.34
CA LYS A 42 5.01 -27.44 30.40
C LYS A 42 4.64 -26.57 29.19
N GLN A 43 4.46 -25.26 29.39
CA GLN A 43 4.06 -24.31 28.34
C GLN A 43 5.25 -23.69 27.57
N LEU A 44 6.49 -23.94 28.01
CA LEU A 44 7.71 -23.45 27.36
C LEU A 44 7.78 -23.73 25.84
N PRO A 45 7.49 -24.94 25.31
CA PRO A 45 7.51 -25.18 23.87
C PRO A 45 6.50 -24.31 23.10
N PHE A 46 5.33 -24.03 23.69
CA PHE A 46 4.34 -23.13 23.10
C PHE A 46 4.82 -21.67 23.11
N ALA A 47 5.47 -21.23 24.18
CA ALA A 47 6.07 -19.89 24.23
C ALA A 47 7.17 -19.70 23.19
N LEU A 48 8.01 -20.72 22.97
CA LEU A 48 9.03 -20.71 21.91
C LEU A 48 8.40 -20.69 20.51
N PHE A 49 7.30 -21.39 20.31
CA PHE A 49 6.54 -21.35 19.06
C PHE A 49 5.99 -19.94 18.76
N LEU A 50 5.47 -19.25 19.77
CA LEU A 50 5.05 -17.86 19.63
C LEU A 50 6.23 -16.92 19.38
N ALA A 51 7.35 -17.12 20.06
CA ALA A 51 8.58 -16.35 19.82
C ALA A 51 9.08 -16.52 18.38
N PHE A 52 9.04 -17.74 17.84
CA PHE A 52 9.35 -18.00 16.44
C PHE A 52 8.46 -17.20 15.48
N PHE A 53 7.14 -17.17 15.71
CA PHE A 53 6.25 -16.33 14.91
C PHE A 53 6.52 -14.84 15.08
N ALA A 54 6.89 -14.39 16.26
CA ALA A 54 7.28 -13.00 16.47
C ALA A 54 8.52 -12.64 15.63
N PHE A 55 9.52 -13.51 15.55
CA PHE A 55 10.67 -13.31 14.67
C PHE A 55 10.28 -13.29 13.18
N LEU A 56 9.43 -14.23 12.75
CA LEU A 56 8.91 -14.23 11.37
C LEU A 56 8.11 -12.95 11.06
N TYR A 57 7.34 -12.45 12.02
CA TYR A 57 6.56 -11.23 11.88
C TYR A 57 7.47 -10.01 11.72
N ILE A 58 8.50 -9.87 12.57
CA ILE A 58 9.47 -8.78 12.48
C ILE A 58 10.17 -8.80 11.12
N GLY A 59 10.59 -9.98 10.65
CA GLY A 59 11.21 -10.14 9.33
C GLY A 59 10.27 -9.72 8.19
N ASN A 60 8.99 -10.12 8.25
CA ASN A 60 8.00 -9.70 7.26
C ASN A 60 7.72 -8.19 7.33
N HIS A 61 7.66 -7.62 8.53
CA HIS A 61 7.40 -6.19 8.73
C HIS A 61 8.44 -5.32 8.01
N TYR A 62 9.74 -5.61 8.17
CA TYR A 62 10.79 -4.86 7.48
C TYR A 62 10.70 -4.98 5.95
N ARG A 63 10.32 -6.14 5.42
CA ARG A 63 10.11 -6.32 3.97
C ARG A 63 8.93 -5.48 3.47
N MET A 64 7.85 -5.40 4.24
CA MET A 64 6.69 -4.56 3.89
C MET A 64 7.07 -3.08 3.87
N GLU A 65 7.90 -2.61 4.79
CA GLU A 65 8.35 -1.21 4.80
C GLU A 65 9.15 -0.84 3.53
N GLU A 66 10.02 -1.74 3.06
CA GLU A 66 10.77 -1.53 1.83
C GLU A 66 9.85 -1.50 0.60
N GLN A 67 8.95 -2.49 0.49
CA GLN A 67 7.98 -2.56 -0.61
C GLN A 67 7.05 -1.35 -0.64
N MET A 68 6.61 -0.86 0.52
CA MET A 68 5.77 0.34 0.61
C MET A 68 6.49 1.58 0.06
N ARG A 69 7.79 1.74 0.35
CA ARG A 69 8.60 2.83 -0.22
C ARG A 69 8.75 2.69 -1.73
N GLU A 70 8.99 1.48 -2.21
CA GLU A 70 9.12 1.23 -3.64
C GLU A 70 7.83 1.52 -4.40
N VAL A 71 6.68 1.07 -3.86
CA VAL A 71 5.36 1.37 -4.43
C VAL A 71 5.10 2.88 -4.46
N ALA A 72 5.48 3.62 -3.41
CA ALA A 72 5.35 5.07 -3.40
C ALA A 72 6.20 5.73 -4.50
N ARG A 73 7.45 5.28 -4.69
CA ARG A 73 8.34 5.77 -5.76
C ARG A 73 7.76 5.48 -7.15
N LEU A 74 7.37 4.24 -7.40
CA LEU A 74 6.78 3.81 -8.68
C LEU A 74 5.51 4.60 -9.03
N ASN A 75 4.64 4.85 -8.06
CA ASN A 75 3.46 5.70 -8.27
C ASN A 75 3.82 7.16 -8.58
N GLY A 76 4.87 7.68 -7.95
CA GLY A 76 5.41 9.01 -8.27
C GLY A 76 5.89 9.11 -9.71
N GLU A 77 6.68 8.14 -10.16
CA GLU A 77 7.20 8.05 -11.53
C GLU A 77 6.08 7.88 -12.57
N LEU A 78 5.10 7.02 -12.27
CA LEU A 78 3.92 6.85 -13.13
C LEU A 78 3.14 8.16 -13.28
N LYS A 79 3.02 8.93 -12.18
CA LYS A 79 2.33 10.21 -12.18
C LYS A 79 3.07 11.27 -12.99
N SER A 80 4.41 11.36 -12.85
CA SER A 80 5.21 12.29 -13.65
C SER A 80 5.14 11.95 -15.14
N LEU A 81 5.25 10.67 -15.49
CA LEU A 81 5.17 10.21 -16.87
C LEU A 81 3.79 10.52 -17.50
N ARG A 82 2.71 10.35 -16.72
CA ARG A 82 1.37 10.75 -17.16
C ARG A 82 1.26 12.25 -17.39
N TYR A 83 1.82 13.08 -16.52
CA TYR A 83 1.82 14.53 -16.72
C TYR A 83 2.61 14.94 -17.95
N GLU A 84 3.76 14.33 -18.19
CA GLU A 84 4.55 14.56 -19.39
C GLU A 84 3.76 14.22 -20.64
N ALA A 85 3.18 13.01 -20.71
CA ALA A 85 2.38 12.59 -21.86
C ALA A 85 1.18 13.52 -22.13
N ILE A 86 0.47 13.96 -21.08
CA ILE A 86 -0.64 14.91 -21.20
C ILE A 86 -0.14 16.26 -21.70
N THR A 87 0.97 16.75 -21.16
CA THR A 87 1.54 18.06 -21.52
C THR A 87 2.00 18.06 -22.97
N THR A 88 2.78 17.06 -23.39
CA THR A 88 3.24 16.90 -24.78
C THR A 88 2.06 16.77 -25.74
N SER A 89 1.04 15.98 -25.39
CA SER A 89 -0.16 15.85 -26.23
C SER A 89 -0.92 17.18 -26.34
N SER A 90 -1.00 17.93 -25.24
CA SER A 90 -1.65 19.25 -25.21
C SER A 90 -0.90 20.28 -26.04
N GLU A 91 0.43 20.27 -25.98
CA GLU A 91 1.28 21.13 -26.80
C GLU A 91 1.14 20.80 -28.29
N LEU A 92 1.12 19.51 -28.64
CA LEU A 92 0.85 19.06 -30.01
C LEU A 92 -0.54 19.52 -30.47
N MET A 93 -1.56 19.40 -29.63
CA MET A 93 -2.93 19.83 -29.95
C MET A 93 -3.00 21.34 -30.14
N PHE A 94 -2.31 22.11 -29.31
CA PHE A 94 -2.21 23.57 -29.46
C PHE A 94 -1.52 23.96 -30.77
N MET A 95 -0.38 23.33 -31.08
CA MET A 95 0.35 23.55 -32.34
C MET A 95 -0.46 23.13 -33.56
N SER A 96 -1.29 22.08 -33.44
CA SER A 96 -2.14 21.55 -34.51
C SER A 96 -3.42 22.37 -34.71
N LYS A 97 -3.73 23.32 -33.81
CA LYS A 97 -4.89 24.19 -33.93
C LYS A 97 -4.76 25.05 -35.19
N GLN A 98 -5.81 25.08 -36.02
CA GLN A 98 -5.83 25.84 -37.28
C GLN A 98 -5.35 27.29 -37.12
N SER A 99 -5.77 27.98 -36.06
CA SER A 99 -5.34 29.35 -35.78
C SER A 99 -3.82 29.48 -35.57
N GLU A 100 -3.19 28.52 -34.91
CA GLU A 100 -1.73 28.52 -34.67
C GLU A 100 -0.96 28.11 -35.92
N VAL A 101 -1.49 27.15 -36.69
CA VAL A 101 -0.94 26.78 -38.00
C VAL A 101 -0.94 27.98 -38.95
N LEU A 102 -2.06 28.72 -39.03
CA LEU A 102 -2.17 29.93 -39.85
C LEU A 102 -1.24 31.05 -39.39
N LYS A 103 -1.01 31.20 -38.09
CA LYS A 103 0.02 32.13 -37.57
C LYS A 103 1.42 31.72 -38.03
N LYS A 104 1.76 30.43 -37.94
CA LYS A 104 3.07 29.91 -38.38
C LYS A 104 3.28 30.03 -39.89
N ILE A 105 2.24 29.80 -40.69
CA ILE A 105 2.26 29.99 -42.15
C ILE A 105 2.54 31.45 -42.50
N ARG A 106 1.79 32.39 -41.89
CA ARG A 106 2.00 33.84 -42.08
C ARG A 106 3.39 34.30 -41.66
N ALA A 107 3.88 33.83 -40.51
CA ALA A 107 5.22 34.15 -40.03
C ALA A 107 6.34 33.63 -40.95
N LYS A 108 6.08 32.55 -41.70
CA LYS A 108 7.02 31.98 -42.69
C LYS A 108 6.85 32.54 -44.11
N ASN A 109 6.00 33.55 -44.32
CA ASN A 109 5.67 34.12 -45.64
C ASN A 109 5.23 33.06 -46.67
N LEU A 110 4.51 32.04 -46.21
CA LEU A 110 3.91 31.05 -47.11
C LEU A 110 2.56 31.60 -47.61
N GLU A 111 2.36 31.65 -48.92
CA GLU A 111 1.12 32.11 -49.59
C GLU A 111 0.00 31.05 -49.51
N LEU A 112 -0.30 30.58 -48.29
CA LEU A 112 -1.37 29.61 -48.04
C LEU A 112 -2.52 30.31 -47.30
N GLU A 113 -3.70 30.31 -47.93
CA GLU A 113 -4.92 30.89 -47.39
C GLU A 113 -5.87 29.80 -46.86
N GLU A 114 -6.69 30.16 -45.87
CA GLU A 114 -7.70 29.27 -45.32
C GLU A 114 -8.87 29.11 -46.31
N LEU A 115 -9.34 27.87 -46.50
CA LEU A 115 -10.53 27.59 -47.31
C LEU A 115 -11.79 28.05 -46.55
N THR A 116 -12.31 29.22 -46.92
CA THR A 116 -13.58 29.75 -46.38
C THR A 116 -14.81 29.03 -46.93
N GLU A 117 -14.69 28.40 -48.10
CA GLU A 117 -15.76 27.62 -48.73
C GLU A 117 -15.49 26.11 -48.64
N PRO A 118 -16.53 25.28 -48.38
CA PRO A 118 -16.38 23.83 -48.34
C PRO A 118 -15.98 23.26 -49.72
N PRO A 119 -15.14 22.21 -49.77
CA PRO A 119 -14.62 21.66 -51.02
C PRO A 119 -15.74 21.08 -51.88
N ARG A 120 -15.79 21.49 -53.16
CA ARG A 120 -16.80 21.00 -54.13
C ARG A 120 -16.33 19.69 -54.75
N ARG A 121 -17.21 18.69 -54.80
CA ARG A 121 -16.96 17.46 -55.57
C ARG A 121 -17.03 17.77 -57.06
N LEU A 122 -15.90 17.62 -57.76
CA LEU A 122 -15.85 17.66 -59.22
C LEU A 122 -16.48 16.38 -59.77
N LYS A 123 -17.70 16.50 -60.33
CA LYS A 123 -18.29 15.42 -61.14
C LYS A 123 -17.80 15.61 -62.57
N VAL A 124 -16.86 14.76 -63.00
CA VAL A 124 -16.42 14.70 -64.39
C VAL A 124 -17.56 14.10 -65.21
N LYS A 125 -18.11 14.87 -66.16
CA LYS A 125 -19.01 14.32 -67.17
C LYS A 125 -18.17 13.44 -68.10
N LYS A 126 -18.58 12.18 -68.19
CA LYS A 126 -18.01 11.19 -69.10
C LYS A 126 -18.37 11.54 -70.54
#